data_AF-A0A2C9VPB4-F1
#
_entry.id   AF-A0A2C9VPB4-F1
#
_cell.length_a   1.000
_cell.length_b   1.000
_cell.length_c   1.000
_cell.angle_alpha   90.00
_cell.angle_beta   90.00
_cell.angle_gamma   90.00
#
_symmetry.space_group_name_H-M   'P 1'
#
loop_
_entity.id
_entity.type
_entity.pdbx_description
1 polymer ?
#
loop_
_entity_poly.entity_id
_entity_poly.type
_entity_poly.pdbx_seq_one_letter_code
_entity_poly.pdbx_strand_id
1 'polypeptide(L)'
;PSSLCPVCYFQSKTIKHLFFFYNFSRAVWFLNPSDYKLSPIDFPTFVQWWVDLLNSSLLYFYGPYLLTVVIVTLWHIWKVRNNYVFNSLQPDPHAISCHISYDLHQFQLSGVLFYRSASSTTSFGVPLKLVWHPPPFGIVKLNYDVT
;
A
#
# COMPACT_ATOMS: atom_id res chain seq x y z
N PRO A 1 1.53 2.39 -28.81
CA PRO A 1 1.11 2.49 -27.38
C PRO A 1 0.93 3.95 -26.97
N SER A 2 -0.19 4.32 -26.34
CA SER A 2 -0.43 5.70 -25.87
C SER A 2 0.48 6.03 -24.68
N SER A 3 1.10 7.21 -24.69
CA SER A 3 1.86 7.77 -23.57
C SER A 3 0.96 8.41 -22.50
N LEU A 4 -0.34 8.57 -22.81
CA LEU A 4 -1.31 9.22 -21.94
C LEU A 4 -1.90 8.24 -20.92
N CYS A 5 -2.31 8.79 -19.78
CA CYS A 5 -3.03 8.07 -18.76
C CYS A 5 -4.32 7.50 -19.35
N PRO A 6 -4.57 6.18 -19.25
CA PRO A 6 -5.74 5.58 -19.85
C PRO A 6 -7.05 5.91 -19.13
N VAL A 7 -7.00 6.69 -18.04
CA VAL A 7 -8.18 7.05 -17.26
C VAL A 7 -8.57 8.52 -17.51
N CYS A 8 -7.61 9.44 -17.45
CA CYS A 8 -7.89 10.87 -17.67
C CYS A 8 -7.65 11.33 -19.11
N TYR A 9 -6.93 10.54 -19.92
CA TYR A 9 -6.58 10.82 -21.32
C TYR A 9 -5.88 12.17 -21.56
N PHE A 10 -5.39 12.84 -20.51
CA PHE A 10 -4.86 14.21 -20.58
C PHE A 10 -3.39 14.31 -20.15
N GLN A 11 -2.99 13.63 -19.08
CA GLN A 11 -1.61 13.66 -18.59
C GLN A 11 -0.86 12.38 -18.93
N SER A 12 0.48 12.45 -18.99
CA SER A 12 1.33 11.28 -19.21
C SER A 12 1.11 10.19 -18.16
N LYS A 13 1.09 8.92 -18.58
CA LYS A 13 0.95 7.74 -17.72
C LYS A 13 2.22 7.54 -16.88
N THR A 14 2.34 8.30 -15.81
CA THR A 14 3.44 8.18 -14.84
C THR A 14 2.93 7.59 -13.52
N ILE A 15 3.81 6.93 -12.77
CA ILE A 15 3.54 6.44 -11.40
C ILE A 15 3.05 7.61 -10.53
N LYS A 16 3.72 8.76 -10.64
CA LYS A 16 3.37 10.00 -9.94
C LYS A 16 1.94 10.44 -10.26
N HIS A 17 1.59 10.54 -11.53
CA HIS A 17 0.24 10.92 -11.95
C HIS A 17 -0.81 9.93 -11.44
N LEU A 18 -0.54 8.63 -11.61
CA LEU A 18 -1.45 7.57 -11.22
C LEU A 18 -1.76 7.60 -9.72
N PHE A 19 -0.75 7.70 -8.86
CA PHE A 19 -0.94 7.55 -7.43
C PHE A 19 -1.33 8.84 -6.71
N PHE A 20 -1.02 10.02 -7.27
CA PHE A 20 -1.17 11.27 -6.52
C PHE A 20 -1.94 12.36 -7.25
N PHE A 21 -1.85 12.47 -8.57
CA PHE A 21 -2.36 13.66 -9.28
C PHE A 21 -3.59 13.42 -10.14
N TYR A 22 -3.92 12.18 -10.46
CA TYR A 22 -5.19 11.86 -11.08
C TYR A 22 -6.35 12.23 -10.13
N ASN A 23 -7.44 12.81 -10.65
CA ASN A 23 -8.55 13.36 -9.85
C ASN A 23 -9.10 12.35 -8.84
N PHE A 24 -9.27 11.10 -9.26
CA PHE A 24 -9.68 10.00 -8.38
C PHE A 24 -8.69 9.81 -7.23
N SER A 25 -7.39 9.72 -7.53
CA SER A 25 -6.36 9.48 -6.53
C SER A 25 -6.31 10.62 -5.51
N ARG A 26 -6.40 11.88 -5.97
CA ARG A 26 -6.51 13.04 -5.06
C ARG A 26 -7.72 12.93 -4.15
N ALA A 27 -8.88 12.54 -4.69
CA ALA A 27 -10.10 12.35 -3.90
C ALA A 27 -9.93 11.25 -2.85
N VAL A 28 -9.36 10.10 -3.22
CA VAL A 28 -9.09 8.99 -2.29
C VAL A 28 -8.16 9.40 -1.16
N TRP A 29 -7.06 10.11 -1.46
CA TRP A 29 -6.15 10.63 -0.43
C TRP A 29 -6.81 11.67 0.47
N PHE A 30 -7.67 12.53 -0.09
CA PHE A 30 -8.39 13.53 0.68
C PHE A 30 -9.39 12.91 1.67
N LEU A 31 -10.12 11.89 1.21
CA LEU A 31 -11.14 11.17 1.96
C LEU A 31 -10.57 10.16 2.98
N ASN A 32 -9.28 9.83 2.89
CA ASN A 32 -8.66 8.91 3.84
C ASN A 32 -8.56 9.57 5.25
N PRO A 33 -8.97 8.88 6.32
CA PRO A 33 -8.96 9.40 7.69
C PRO A 33 -7.57 9.70 8.29
N SER A 34 -6.48 9.69 7.52
CA SER A 34 -5.15 10.02 8.04
C SER A 34 -4.86 11.51 8.08
N ASP A 35 -4.12 11.92 9.11
CA ASP A 35 -3.50 13.25 9.20
C ASP A 35 -2.43 13.51 8.12
N TYR A 36 -2.01 12.45 7.42
CA TYR A 36 -1.16 12.58 6.26
C TYR A 36 -1.92 13.23 5.10
N LYS A 37 -1.64 14.51 4.86
CA LYS A 37 -2.13 15.26 3.69
C LYS A 37 -1.01 15.39 2.67
N LEU A 38 -1.29 14.98 1.44
CA LEU A 38 -0.37 15.19 0.33
C LEU A 38 -0.28 16.69 0.02
N SER A 39 0.93 17.23 -0.01
CA SER A 39 1.17 18.54 -0.63
C SER A 39 1.46 18.34 -2.12
N PRO A 40 0.62 18.88 -3.03
CA PRO A 40 0.85 18.77 -4.47
C PRO A 40 1.96 19.71 -4.98
N ILE A 41 2.36 20.71 -4.19
CA ILE A 41 3.40 21.69 -4.55
C ILE A 41 4.77 21.05 -4.30
N ASP A 42 5.65 21.12 -5.30
CA ASP A 42 7.01 20.56 -5.29
C ASP A 42 7.09 19.06 -4.99
N PHE A 43 6.07 18.30 -5.39
CA PHE A 43 6.05 16.86 -5.15
C PHE A 43 7.21 16.16 -5.86
N PRO A 44 8.06 15.43 -5.12
CA PRO A 44 9.28 14.88 -5.67
C PRO A 44 9.00 13.63 -6.53
N THR A 45 10.04 12.89 -6.94
CA THR A 45 9.81 11.60 -7.59
C THR A 45 9.12 10.63 -6.62
N PHE A 46 8.45 9.59 -7.13
CA PHE A 46 7.83 8.56 -6.26
C PHE A 46 8.85 7.97 -5.27
N VAL A 47 10.07 7.70 -5.76
CA VAL A 47 11.15 7.14 -4.95
C VAL A 47 11.57 8.11 -3.85
N GLN A 48 11.80 9.37 -4.20
CA GLN A 48 12.19 10.38 -3.22
C GLN A 48 11.09 10.60 -2.19
N TRP A 49 9.82 10.72 -2.62
CA TRP A 49 8.67 10.81 -1.72
C TRP A 49 8.61 9.64 -0.73
N TRP A 50 8.88 8.42 -1.19
CA TRP A 50 8.89 7.23 -0.35
C TRP A 50 10.03 7.29 0.68
N VAL A 51 11.22 7.69 0.26
CA VAL A 51 12.38 7.88 1.16
C VAL A 51 12.10 8.98 2.18
N ASP A 52 11.51 10.11 1.77
CA ASP A 52 11.16 11.21 2.65
C ASP A 52 10.12 10.78 3.70
N LEU A 53 9.12 9.99 3.29
CA LEU A 53 8.14 9.41 4.21
C LEU A 53 8.82 8.51 5.26
N LEU A 54 9.75 7.65 4.83
CA LEU A 54 10.49 6.75 5.73
C LEU A 54 11.39 7.51 6.73
N ASN A 55 11.82 8.72 6.38
CA ASN A 55 12.64 9.57 7.26
C ASN A 55 11.82 10.67 7.96
N SER A 56 10.49 10.69 7.79
CA SER A 56 9.64 11.77 8.30
C SER A 56 9.38 11.65 9.80
N SER A 57 9.23 12.79 10.48
CA SER A 57 8.75 12.85 11.87
C SER A 57 7.32 12.29 12.01
N LEU A 58 6.53 12.30 10.93
CA LEU A 58 5.21 11.67 10.91
C LEU A 58 5.33 10.15 11.10
N LEU A 59 6.29 9.49 10.45
CA LEU A 59 6.51 8.06 10.66
C LEU A 59 7.00 7.79 12.09
N TYR A 60 7.83 8.66 12.65
CA TYR A 60 8.25 8.55 14.05
C TYR A 60 7.05 8.64 15.01
N PHE A 61 6.09 9.52 14.74
CA PHE A 61 4.91 9.73 15.59
C PHE A 61 3.84 8.65 15.44
N TYR A 62 3.49 8.29 14.20
CA TYR A 62 2.41 7.34 13.90
C TYR A 62 2.88 5.89 13.76
N GLY A 63 4.19 5.65 13.69
CA GLY A 63 4.78 4.32 13.61
C GLY A 63 4.34 3.51 12.38
N PRO A 64 4.34 2.17 12.45
CA PRO A 64 4.04 1.29 11.31
C PRO A 64 2.60 1.45 10.78
N TYR A 65 1.70 2.06 11.56
CA TYR A 65 0.34 2.35 11.11
C TYR A 65 0.33 3.30 9.90
N LEU A 66 1.16 4.35 9.89
CA LEU A 66 1.23 5.28 8.76
C LEU A 66 1.63 4.58 7.46
N LEU A 67 2.62 3.68 7.52
CA LEU A 67 3.03 2.90 6.36
C LEU A 67 1.90 1.99 5.88
N THR A 68 1.15 1.40 6.81
CA THR A 68 -0.02 0.57 6.48
C THR A 68 -1.06 1.39 5.73
N VAL A 69 -1.42 2.58 6.24
CA VAL A 69 -2.36 3.49 5.58
C VAL A 69 -1.89 3.82 4.17
N VAL A 70 -0.62 4.22 4.02
CA VAL A 70 -0.06 4.61 2.73
C VAL A 70 -0.07 3.43 1.74
N ILE A 71 0.41 2.26 2.15
CA ILE A 71 0.50 1.07 1.29
C ILE A 71 -0.90 0.61 0.86
N VAL A 72 -1.85 0.51 1.80
CA VAL A 72 -3.23 0.11 1.51
C VAL A 72 -3.89 1.10 0.54
N THR A 73 -3.64 2.40 0.70
CA THR A 73 -4.16 3.43 -0.20
C THR A 73 -3.60 3.29 -1.62
N LEU A 74 -2.27 3.15 -1.75
CA LEU A 74 -1.61 2.93 -3.04
C LEU A 74 -2.15 1.67 -3.73
N TRP A 75 -2.32 0.59 -2.98
CA TRP A 75 -2.87 -0.68 -3.48
C TRP A 75 -4.28 -0.53 -4.04
N HIS A 76 -5.18 0.14 -3.31
CA HIS A 76 -6.55 0.39 -3.79
C HIS A 76 -6.59 1.27 -5.03
N ILE A 77 -5.77 2.33 -5.09
CA ILE A 77 -5.65 3.17 -6.29
C ILE A 77 -5.22 2.35 -7.51
N TRP A 78 -4.20 1.48 -7.34
CA TRP A 78 -3.73 0.60 -8.41
C TRP A 78 -4.82 -0.39 -8.87
N LYS A 79 -5.51 -1.04 -7.93
CA LYS A 79 -6.60 -1.98 -8.22
C LYS A 79 -7.71 -1.32 -9.02
N VAL A 80 -8.16 -0.15 -8.60
CA VAL A 80 -9.25 0.57 -9.27
C VAL A 80 -8.87 0.97 -10.69
N ARG A 81 -7.65 1.47 -10.89
CA ARG A 81 -7.17 1.77 -12.24
C ARG A 81 -7.13 0.52 -13.11
N ASN A 82 -6.72 -0.63 -12.58
CA ASN A 82 -6.71 -1.86 -13.35
C ASN A 82 -8.12 -2.32 -13.69
N ASN A 83 -9.05 -2.26 -12.74
CA ASN A 83 -10.46 -2.54 -13.00
C ASN A 83 -11.08 -1.63 -14.06
N TYR A 84 -10.74 -0.35 -14.05
CA TYR A 84 -11.18 0.56 -15.10
C TYR A 84 -10.63 0.17 -16.48
N VAL A 85 -9.34 -0.15 -16.55
CA VAL A 85 -8.66 -0.45 -17.82
C VAL A 85 -9.04 -1.81 -18.41
N PHE A 86 -9.17 -2.83 -17.57
CA PHE A 86 -9.38 -4.21 -18.00
C PHE A 86 -10.83 -4.67 -17.92
N ASN A 87 -11.62 -4.08 -17.02
CA ASN A 87 -13.01 -4.49 -16.75
C ASN A 87 -14.03 -3.36 -16.99
N SER A 88 -13.60 -2.18 -17.44
CA SER A 88 -14.45 -1.01 -17.69
C SER A 88 -15.29 -0.57 -16.47
N LEU A 89 -14.83 -0.89 -15.26
CA LEU A 89 -15.50 -0.50 -14.01
C LEU A 89 -15.18 0.96 -13.68
N GLN A 90 -16.23 1.75 -13.44
CA GLN A 90 -16.06 3.17 -13.12
C GLN A 90 -15.47 3.37 -11.72
N PRO A 91 -14.47 4.26 -11.55
CA PRO A 91 -13.92 4.58 -10.24
C PRO A 91 -14.91 5.37 -9.38
N ASP A 92 -15.15 4.93 -8.15
CA ASP A 92 -15.88 5.70 -7.13
C ASP A 92 -14.96 5.96 -5.92
N PRO A 93 -14.48 7.21 -5.73
CA PRO A 93 -13.63 7.55 -4.59
C PRO A 93 -14.27 7.27 -3.23
N HIS A 94 -15.58 7.44 -3.07
CA HIS A 94 -16.26 7.23 -1.79
C HIS A 94 -16.30 5.76 -1.41
N ALA A 95 -16.76 4.90 -2.31
CA ALA A 95 -16.75 3.45 -2.09
C ALA A 95 -15.33 2.96 -1.76
N ILE A 96 -14.33 3.45 -2.48
CA ILE A 96 -12.94 3.04 -2.27
C ILE A 96 -12.39 3.54 -0.94
N SER A 97 -12.72 4.75 -0.51
CA SER A 97 -12.38 5.22 0.83
C SER A 97 -13.03 4.36 1.92
N CYS A 98 -14.28 3.93 1.76
CA CYS A 98 -14.92 2.97 2.68
C CYS A 98 -14.18 1.62 2.70
N HIS A 99 -13.77 1.10 1.54
CA HIS A 99 -12.98 -0.13 1.46
C HIS A 99 -11.60 0.00 2.13
N ILE A 100 -10.93 1.13 1.95
CA ILE A 100 -9.65 1.42 2.62
C ILE A 100 -9.87 1.44 4.15
N SER A 101 -10.88 2.15 4.64
CA SER A 101 -11.19 2.18 6.07
C SER A 101 -11.51 0.79 6.64
N TYR A 102 -12.26 -0.02 5.89
CA TYR A 102 -12.55 -1.39 6.26
C TYR A 102 -11.26 -2.23 6.36
N ASP A 103 -10.41 -2.20 5.33
CA ASP A 103 -9.16 -2.98 5.30
C ASP A 103 -8.20 -2.55 6.42
N LEU A 104 -8.10 -1.24 6.70
CA LEU A 104 -7.29 -0.73 7.81
C LEU A 104 -7.82 -1.19 9.16
N HIS A 105 -9.14 -1.22 9.35
CA HIS A 105 -9.75 -1.74 10.56
C HIS A 105 -9.48 -3.24 10.73
N GLN A 106 -9.61 -4.03 9.67
CA GLN A 106 -9.26 -5.46 9.70
C GLN A 106 -7.78 -5.68 10.01
N PHE A 107 -6.89 -4.84 9.49
CA PHE A 107 -5.46 -4.91 9.79
C PHE A 107 -5.16 -4.63 11.26
N GLN A 108 -5.86 -3.67 11.87
CA GLN A 108 -5.75 -3.39 13.30
C GLN A 108 -6.25 -4.56 14.15
N LEU A 109 -7.42 -5.14 13.82
CA LEU A 109 -8.00 -6.26 14.53
C LEU A 109 -7.17 -7.55 14.42
N SER A 110 -6.55 -7.80 13.27
CA SER A 110 -5.71 -9.00 13.06
C SER A 110 -4.38 -8.98 13.83
N GLY A 111 -4.08 -7.89 14.53
CA GLY A 111 -2.92 -7.82 15.43
C GLY A 111 -1.56 -7.82 14.73
N VAL A 112 -1.49 -7.61 13.41
CA VAL A 112 -0.22 -7.54 12.67
C VAL A 112 0.65 -6.36 13.16
N LEU A 113 0.05 -5.34 13.78
CA LEU A 113 0.77 -4.25 14.46
C LEU A 113 1.40 -4.66 15.82
N PHE A 114 1.06 -5.82 16.40
CA PHE A 114 1.61 -6.30 17.69
C PHE A 114 2.85 -7.20 17.55
N TYR A 115 3.30 -7.53 16.34
CA TYR A 115 4.45 -8.43 16.14
C TYR A 115 5.84 -7.82 16.46
N ARG A 116 5.92 -6.60 17.01
CA ARG A 116 7.21 -6.00 17.44
C ARG A 116 7.22 -5.37 18.84
N SER A 117 6.38 -5.87 19.75
CA SER A 117 6.58 -5.64 21.20
C SER A 117 7.08 -6.88 21.94
N ALA A 118 7.26 -8.01 21.26
CA ALA A 118 8.05 -9.13 21.80
C ALA A 118 9.54 -8.86 21.60
N SER A 119 10.06 -7.79 22.21
CA SER A 119 11.48 -7.71 22.56
C SER A 119 11.71 -8.69 23.72
N SER A 120 11.64 -9.98 23.42
CA SER A 120 12.05 -11.04 24.33
C SER A 120 13.43 -11.52 23.88
N THR A 121 14.43 -10.91 24.51
CA THR A 121 15.72 -11.53 24.86
C THR A 121 16.58 -12.03 23.69
N THR A 122 17.63 -11.28 23.41
CA THR A 122 18.88 -11.77 22.82
C THR A 122 19.28 -13.12 23.44
N SER A 123 19.16 -14.19 22.67
CA SER A 123 20.01 -15.37 22.83
C SER A 123 20.69 -15.64 21.50
N PHE A 124 22.00 -15.47 21.50
CA PHE A 124 22.89 -16.00 20.47
C PHE A 124 22.70 -17.52 20.42
N GLY A 125 22.12 -18.03 19.34
CA GLY A 125 21.96 -19.45 19.11
C GLY A 125 21.80 -19.72 17.62
N VAL A 126 22.90 -20.13 16.98
CA VAL A 126 23.07 -20.84 15.70
C VAL A 126 21.95 -20.66 14.65
N PRO A 127 22.24 -20.20 13.43
CA PRO A 127 21.24 -20.16 12.37
C PRO A 127 20.75 -21.58 12.10
N LEU A 128 19.50 -21.86 12.48
CA LEU A 128 18.81 -23.09 12.10
C LEU A 128 18.81 -23.14 10.58
N LYS A 129 19.58 -24.07 9.99
CA LYS A 129 19.42 -24.47 8.60
C LYS A 129 17.98 -24.95 8.44
N LEU A 130 17.12 -24.08 7.92
CA LEU A 130 15.75 -24.44 7.55
C LEU A 130 15.84 -25.40 6.36
N VAL A 131 15.83 -26.70 6.64
CA VAL A 131 15.72 -27.75 5.63
C VAL A 131 14.26 -27.84 5.22
N TRP A 132 14.02 -27.80 3.91
CA TRP A 132 12.67 -27.92 3.37
C TRP A 132 12.16 -29.36 3.53
N HIS A 133 10.92 -29.50 4.01
CA HIS A 133 10.19 -30.76 4.07
C HIS A 133 8.86 -30.63 3.31
N PRO A 134 8.41 -31.69 2.62
CA PRO A 134 7.12 -31.67 1.95
C PRO A 134 5.97 -31.62 2.98
N PRO A 135 4.82 -31.02 2.63
CA PRO A 135 3.66 -31.01 3.50
C PRO A 135 3.13 -32.44 3.80
N PRO A 136 2.50 -32.65 4.96
CA PRO A 136 1.78 -33.89 5.25
C PRO A 136 0.71 -34.22 4.20
N PHE A 137 0.33 -35.49 4.11
CA PHE A 137 -0.70 -35.96 3.20
C PHE A 137 -2.02 -35.20 3.44
N GLY A 138 -2.62 -34.68 2.36
CA GLY A 138 -3.85 -33.89 2.40
C GLY A 138 -3.66 -32.39 2.61
N ILE A 139 -2.43 -31.89 2.79
CA ILE A 139 -2.12 -30.46 2.94
C ILE A 139 -1.40 -29.95 1.68
N VAL A 140 -1.89 -28.84 1.13
CA VAL A 140 -1.23 -28.13 0.03
C VAL A 140 -0.62 -26.84 0.56
N LYS A 141 0.70 -26.66 0.35
CA LYS A 141 1.41 -25.42 0.64
C LYS A 141 1.61 -24.64 -0.66
N LEU A 142 0.95 -23.48 -0.78
CA LEU A 142 1.16 -22.54 -1.87
C LEU A 142 2.29 -21.57 -1.49
N ASN A 143 3.38 -21.59 -2.24
CA ASN A 143 4.37 -20.51 -2.19
C ASN A 143 3.99 -19.51 -3.28
N TYR A 144 3.70 -18.27 -2.89
CA TYR A 144 3.42 -17.17 -3.82
C TYR A 144 4.69 -16.36 -4.05
N ASP A 145 5.71 -17.02 -4.57
CA ASP A 145 6.97 -16.36 -4.95
C ASP A 145 7.19 -16.64 -6.44
N VAL A 146 6.53 -15.86 -7.31
CA VAL A 146 6.77 -15.87 -8.75
C VAL A 146 6.74 -14.43 -9.27
N THR A 147 7.89 -13.94 -9.74
CA THR A 147 8.03 -12.82 -10.68
C THR A 147 8.33 -13.36 -12.06
#